data_AF-A0A955D9E8-F1
#
_entry.id   AF-A0A955D9E8-F1
#
_cell.length_a   1.000
_cell.length_b   1.000
_cell.length_c   1.000
_cell.angle_alpha   90.00
_cell.angle_beta   90.00
_cell.angle_gamma   90.00
#
_symmetry.space_group_name_H-M   'P 1'
#
loop_
_entity.id
_entity.type
_entity.pdbx_description
1 polymer ?
#
loop_
_entity_poly.entity_id
_entity_poly.type
_entity_poly.pdbx_seq_one_letter_code
_entity_poly.pdbx_strand_id
1 'polypeptide(L)' 'MDPDDHVCLCFHVSLRKIRGFLRRENPPVASLISECLGAGTGCGWCVPFL' A
#
# COMPACT_ATOMS: atom_id res chain seq x y z
N MET A 1 -12.64 -4.25 -5.35
CA MET A 1 -11.42 -4.97 -4.98
C MET A 1 -11.70 -5.71 -3.69
N ASP A 2 -11.44 -7.01 -3.70
CA ASP A 2 -11.44 -7.81 -2.49
C ASP A 2 -10.34 -7.27 -1.54
N PRO A 3 -10.55 -7.21 -0.21
CA PRO A 3 -9.52 -6.80 0.73
C PRO A 3 -8.22 -7.60 0.62
N ASP A 4 -8.28 -8.86 0.20
CA ASP A 4 -7.10 -9.71 0.10
C ASP A 4 -6.43 -9.65 -1.28
N ASP A 5 -6.99 -8.89 -2.23
CA ASP A 5 -6.33 -8.59 -3.50
C ASP A 5 -5.01 -7.84 -3.27
N HIS A 6 -3.96 -8.28 -3.96
CA HIS A 6 -2.65 -7.62 -3.96
C HIS A 6 -2.70 -6.34 -4.80
N VAL A 7 -2.56 -5.19 -4.13
CA VAL A 7 -2.48 -3.87 -4.77
C VAL A 7 -1.06 -3.63 -5.28
N CYS A 8 -0.06 -3.94 -4.46
CA CYS A 8 1.34 -3.91 -4.89
C CYS A 8 1.80 -5.32 -5.25
N LEU A 9 1.96 -5.61 -6.54
CA LEU A 9 2.42 -6.92 -7.00
C LEU A 9 3.92 -7.16 -6.76
N CYS A 10 4.75 -6.12 -6.73
CA CYS A 10 6.19 -6.28 -6.45
C CYS A 10 6.47 -6.86 -5.05
N PHE A 11 5.70 -6.42 -4.06
CA PHE A 11 5.90 -6.78 -2.65
C PHE A 11 4.73 -7.59 -2.08
N HIS A 12 3.79 -8.00 -2.94
CA HIS A 12 2.57 -8.74 -2.59
C HIS A 12 1.80 -8.11 -1.42
N VAL A 13 1.62 -6.79 -1.44
CA VAL A 13 0.89 -6.05 -0.40
C VAL A 13 -0.58 -6.00 -0.76
N SER A 14 -1.43 -6.56 0.11
CA SER A 14 -2.89 -6.55 -0.08
C SER A 14 -3.54 -5.26 0.38
N LEU A 15 -4.74 -4.99 -0.15
CA LEU A 15 -5.55 -3.84 0.25
C LEU A 15 -5.85 -3.84 1.76
N ARG A 16 -6.05 -5.01 2.36
CA ARG A 16 -6.26 -5.19 3.81
C ARG A 16 -5.06 -4.69 4.61
N LYS A 17 -3.84 -4.97 4.16
CA LYS A 17 -2.61 -4.50 4.83
C LYS A 17 -2.49 -2.98 4.75
N ILE A 18 -2.69 -2.40 3.58
CA ILE A 18 -2.66 -0.94 3.39
C ILE A 18 -3.68 -0.25 4.28
N ARG A 19 -4.95 -0.70 4.27
CA ARG A 19 -5.99 -0.16 5.16
C ARG A 19 -5.65 -0.32 6.64
N GLY A 20 -5.02 -1.43 7.01
CA GLY A 20 -4.56 -1.68 8.37
C GLY A 20 -3.42 -0.77 8.80
N PHE A 21 -2.55 -0.37 7.88
CA PHE A 21 -1.48 0.61 8.09
C PHE A 21 -2.05 2.02 8.21
N LEU A 22 -2.92 2.43 7.28
CA LEU A 22 -3.58 3.75 7.31
C LEU A 22 -4.32 4.01 8.63
N ARG A 23 -4.99 3.00 9.19
CA ARG A 23 -5.68 3.14 10.49
C ARG A 23 -4.74 3.22 11.69
N ARG A 24 -3.56 2.59 11.63
CA ARG A 24 -2.61 2.53 12.76
C ARG A 24 -1.69 3.73 12.78
N GLU A 25 -1.11 4.07 11.63
CA GLU A 25 -0.10 5.11 11.52
C GLU A 25 -0.70 6.47 11.12
N ASN A 26 -1.89 6.50 10.51
CA ASN A 26 -2.53 7.71 9.99
C ASN A 26 -1.55 8.67 9.28
N PRO A 27 -0.84 8.17 8.25
CA PRO A 27 0.23 8.95 7.64
C PRO A 27 -0.32 10.25 7.03
N PRO A 28 0.39 11.38 7.18
CA PRO A 28 -0.10 12.68 6.70
C PRO A 28 -0.14 12.80 5.18
N VAL A 29 0.57 11.93 4.44
CA VAL A 29 0.65 11.95 2.97
C VAL A 29 0.66 10.53 2.42
N ALA A 30 0.07 10.34 1.23
CA ALA A 30 -0.03 9.02 0.58
C ALA A 30 1.33 8.41 0.21
N SER A 31 2.34 9.25 -0.07
CA SER A 31 3.69 8.76 -0.39
C SER A 31 4.32 7.93 0.73
N LEU A 32 3.91 8.13 2.00
CA LEU A 32 4.38 7.34 3.13
C LEU A 32 3.81 5.91 3.17
N ILE A 33 2.97 5.54 2.21
CA ILE A 33 2.60 4.13 1.99
C ILE A 33 3.83 3.29 1.61
N SER A 34 4.94 3.91 1.19
CA SER A 34 6.25 3.26 1.09
C SER A 34 6.69 2.56 2.38
N GLU A 35 6.32 3.10 3.54
CA GLU A 35 6.61 2.51 4.86
C GLU A 35 5.73 1.27 5.14
N CYS A 36 4.65 1.09 4.38
CA CYS A 36 3.83 -0.12 4.41
C CYS A 36 4.49 -1.22 3.57
N LEU A 37 5.49 -1.88 4.14
CA LEU A 37 6.18 -3.05 3.54
C LEU A 37 6.83 -2.74 2.17
N GLY A 38 7.20 -1.49 1.90
CA GLY A 38 7.77 -1.07 0.61
C GLY A 38 6.73 -0.81 -0.49
N ALA A 39 5.43 -0.81 -0.20
CA ALA A 39 4.41 -0.59 -1.24
C ALA A 39 4.66 0.72 -2.01
N GLY A 40 4.78 0.63 -3.33
CA GLY A 40 5.02 1.79 -4.21
C GLY A 40 6.49 2.10 -4.51
N THR A 41 7.47 1.45 -3.86
CA THR A 41 8.91 1.71 -4.10
C THR A 41 9.54 0.82 -5.19
N GLY A 42 8.77 -0.16 -5.69
CA GLY A 42 9.18 -1.07 -6.76
C GLY A 42 8.94 -0.46 -8.14
N CYS A 43 8.12 -1.11 -8.97
CA CYS A 43 7.82 -0.62 -10.32
C CYS A 43 6.95 0.66 -10.36
N GLY A 44 6.39 1.10 -9.24
CA GLY A 44 5.55 2.31 -9.15
C GLY A 44 4.12 2.20 -9.70
N TRP A 45 3.75 1.08 -10.35
CA TRP A 45 2.43 0.93 -10.99
C TRP A 45 1.24 1.04 -10.05
N CYS A 46 1.45 0.74 -8.76
CA CYS A 46 0.40 0.84 -7.74
C CYS A 46 0.21 2.26 -7.18
N VAL A 47 1.16 3.18 -7.35
CA VAL A 47 1.11 4.53 -6.74
C VAL A 47 -0.12 5.35 -7.13
N PRO A 48 -0.60 5.35 -8.39
CA PRO A 48 -1.84 6.07 -8.74
C PRO A 48 -3.11 5.52 -8.07
N PHE A 49 -3.04 4.33 -7.48
CA PHE A 49 -4.16 3.61 -6.87
C PHE A 49 -4.06 3.53 -5.33
N LEU A 50 -3.04 4.16 -4.73
CA LEU A 50 -2.77 4.20 -3.29
C LEU A 50 -3.13 5.56 -2.70
#